data_AF-A0AAU1M6D6-F1
#
_entry.id   AF-A0AAU1M6D6-F1
#
_cell.length_a   1.000
_cell.length_b   1.000
_cell.length_c   1.000
_cell.angle_alpha   90.00
_cell.angle_beta   90.00
_cell.angle_gamma   90.00
#
_symmetry.space_group_name_H-M   'P 1'
#
loop_
_entity.id
_entity.type
_entity.pdbx_description
1 polymer ?
#
loop_
_entity_poly.entity_id
_entity_poly.type
_entity_poly.pdbx_seq_one_letter_code
_entity_poly.pdbx_strand_id
1 'polypeptide(L)'
;MNPFGKGRVVRRVRGAGGRRGSASDGLGGDAGSDRGQLAAVDKYLCSFQRWLPGHLADIADPEHVKTIRLFATWRVLPRLRARAERSHITPSVRRFAAEQIKYATAFLQWLGERNSTLASCGQIDIDAWYAENTEHSRTCLRAFLNWAMQSRRCRRTLSIPAMKVTRRAALSEGERLDALGRLLTDAEIPMRLRVAGVIVLLYAQPVSRIVRLSVDDVIRDGDTVLLRLGEPASPVPAPVAALLLEHIANRDNMNTAINPASSWLFPGRRAGQPFRPDHLSALLNEVGVPAAAARGAAIRQQLLELPGPVVADALGYHDKTTSRLIRETGGTWSRYAP
;
A
#
# COMPACT_ATOMS: atom_id res chain seq x y z
N MET A 1 -17.66 13.48 -15.26
CA MET A 1 -18.65 12.83 -14.37
C MET A 1 -18.09 12.84 -12.95
N ASN A 2 -18.45 13.84 -12.14
CA ASN A 2 -18.02 13.94 -10.74
C ASN A 2 -19.12 13.34 -9.85
N PRO A 3 -18.81 12.35 -8.98
CA PRO A 3 -19.81 11.79 -8.07
C PRO A 3 -20.37 12.83 -7.09
N PHE A 4 -19.64 13.92 -6.82
CA PHE A 4 -20.01 14.95 -5.85
C PHE A 4 -20.77 16.16 -6.44
N GLY A 5 -21.44 16.00 -7.59
CA GLY A 5 -22.19 17.08 -8.25
C GLY A 5 -23.14 17.82 -7.29
N LYS A 6 -23.29 19.14 -7.49
CA LYS A 6 -23.93 20.24 -6.69
C LYS A 6 -25.18 19.95 -5.82
N GLY A 7 -25.23 18.83 -5.11
CA GLY A 7 -26.27 18.45 -4.17
C GLY A 7 -25.78 18.66 -2.74
N ARG A 8 -26.57 19.38 -1.94
CA ARG A 8 -26.31 19.71 -0.53
C ARG A 8 -25.76 18.51 0.24
N VAL A 9 -24.53 18.63 0.75
CA VAL A 9 -24.07 17.86 1.89
C VAL A 9 -24.92 18.28 3.09
N VAL A 10 -25.99 17.54 3.38
CA VAL A 10 -26.83 17.76 4.56
C VAL A 10 -26.02 17.30 5.79
N ARG A 11 -25.29 18.25 6.40
CA ARG A 11 -24.69 18.05 7.72
C ARG A 11 -25.79 17.91 8.76
N ARG A 12 -25.93 16.73 9.35
CA ARG A 12 -26.70 16.55 10.59
C ARG A 12 -25.85 17.05 11.75
N VAL A 13 -26.16 18.24 12.25
CA VAL A 13 -25.59 18.79 13.49
C VAL A 13 -26.12 17.96 14.66
N ARG A 14 -25.24 17.24 15.37
CA ARG A 14 -25.56 16.70 16.70
C ARG A 14 -25.12 17.72 17.76
N GLY A 15 -26.11 18.23 18.48
CA GLY A 15 -25.98 19.25 19.50
C GLY A 15 -25.24 18.77 20.75
N ALA A 16 -24.55 19.71 21.36
CA ALA A 16 -23.96 19.62 22.67
C ALA A 16 -25.05 19.62 23.76
N GLY A 17 -24.89 18.75 24.76
CA GLY A 17 -25.62 18.77 26.02
C GLY A 17 -24.66 18.29 27.11
N GLY A 18 -24.33 19.17 28.06
CA GLY A 18 -23.27 18.95 29.04
C GLY A 18 -23.75 18.63 30.46
N ARG A 19 -22.71 18.41 31.28
CA ARG A 19 -22.57 18.63 32.74
C ARG A 19 -22.87 17.49 33.74
N ARG A 20 -21.75 17.07 34.35
CA ARG A 20 -21.35 17.14 35.79
C ARG A 20 -21.78 16.05 36.80
N GLY A 21 -20.75 15.64 37.55
CA GLY A 21 -20.75 15.24 38.97
C GLY A 21 -20.71 13.72 39.17
N SER A 22 -19.95 13.12 40.09
CA SER A 22 -18.97 13.54 41.09
C SER A 22 -18.26 12.27 41.62
N ALA A 23 -17.20 12.48 42.38
CA ALA A 23 -16.26 11.53 43.00
C ALA A 23 -16.86 10.39 43.85
N SER A 24 -16.15 9.26 43.94
CA SER A 24 -15.71 8.65 45.21
C SER A 24 -14.78 7.44 45.01
N ASP A 25 -13.78 7.37 45.88
CA ASP A 25 -12.72 6.37 46.03
C ASP A 25 -13.15 4.90 46.14
N GLY A 26 -12.21 4.01 45.83
CA GLY A 26 -12.28 2.58 46.14
C GLY A 26 -10.97 1.86 45.84
N LEU A 27 -10.05 1.86 46.81
CA LEU A 27 -8.84 1.02 46.84
C LEU A 27 -9.22 -0.47 46.86
N GLY A 28 -8.51 -1.26 46.06
CA GLY A 28 -8.59 -2.72 46.09
C GLY A 28 -7.55 -3.32 45.14
N GLY A 29 -6.32 -3.48 45.62
CA GLY A 29 -5.37 -4.39 44.99
C GLY A 29 -5.64 -5.81 45.46
N ASP A 30 -5.62 -6.78 44.54
CA ASP A 30 -4.76 -7.95 44.70
C ASP A 30 -4.62 -8.75 43.39
N ALA A 31 -3.43 -9.33 43.25
CA ALA A 31 -3.10 -10.58 42.59
C ALA A 31 -3.54 -10.84 41.14
N GLY A 32 -2.56 -10.67 40.25
CA GLY A 32 -1.95 -11.86 39.65
C GLY A 32 -2.84 -12.69 38.71
N SER A 33 -2.92 -12.26 37.46
CA SER A 33 -2.88 -13.23 36.37
C SER A 33 -1.97 -12.69 35.28
N ASP A 34 -0.69 -12.83 35.57
CA ASP A 34 0.41 -12.75 34.62
C ASP A 34 0.22 -13.88 33.59
N ARG A 35 -0.75 -13.70 32.69
CA ARG A 35 -0.84 -14.51 31.48
C ARG A 35 0.32 -14.07 30.62
N GLY A 36 1.43 -14.77 30.79
CA GLY A 36 2.54 -14.80 29.85
C GLY A 36 2.02 -15.15 28.45
N GLN A 37 1.49 -14.16 27.75
CA GLN A 37 1.36 -14.18 26.31
C GLN A 37 2.78 -14.14 25.79
N LEU A 38 3.35 -15.32 25.53
CA LEU A 38 4.49 -15.44 24.64
C LEU A 38 4.19 -14.57 23.42
N ALA A 39 4.91 -13.44 23.30
CA ALA A 39 4.71 -12.49 22.23
C ALA A 39 4.64 -13.28 20.92
N ALA A 40 3.50 -13.21 20.21
CA ALA A 40 3.23 -14.07 19.06
C ALA A 40 4.41 -13.97 18.10
N VAL A 41 5.28 -15.00 18.14
CA VAL A 41 6.56 -14.93 17.46
C VAL A 41 6.25 -14.89 15.97
N ASP A 42 6.59 -13.79 15.32
CA ASP A 42 6.25 -13.63 13.91
C ASP A 42 6.97 -14.71 13.10
N LYS A 43 6.18 -15.62 12.51
CA LYS A 43 6.68 -16.76 11.75
C LYS A 43 7.68 -16.37 10.65
N TYR A 44 7.53 -15.18 10.07
CA TYR A 44 8.43 -14.70 9.03
C TYR A 44 9.73 -14.14 9.59
N LEU A 45 9.72 -13.59 10.82
CA LEU A 45 10.94 -13.25 11.54
C LEU A 45 11.74 -14.51 11.88
N CYS A 46 11.10 -15.55 12.41
CA CYS A 46 11.76 -16.84 12.65
C CYS A 46 12.29 -17.47 11.36
N SER A 47 11.49 -17.46 10.29
CA SER A 47 11.93 -17.96 8.97
C SER A 47 13.17 -17.22 8.47
N PHE A 48 13.25 -15.90 8.68
CA PHE A 48 14.42 -15.12 8.31
C PHE A 48 15.63 -15.45 9.18
N GLN A 49 15.45 -15.57 10.50
CA GLN A 49 16.51 -15.92 11.44
C GLN A 49 17.06 -17.34 11.22
N ARG A 50 16.23 -18.30 10.78
CA ARG A 50 16.67 -19.65 10.41
C ARG A 50 17.40 -19.67 9.06
N TRP A 51 16.99 -18.82 8.11
CA TRP A 51 17.60 -18.75 6.79
C TRP A 51 18.99 -18.07 6.81
N LEU A 52 19.17 -17.02 7.63
CA LEU A 52 20.40 -16.22 7.64
C LEU A 52 21.69 -17.04 7.89
N PRO A 53 21.76 -17.94 8.89
CA PRO A 53 22.95 -18.78 9.10
C PRO A 53 23.30 -19.65 7.91
N GLY A 54 22.29 -20.23 7.23
CA GLY A 54 22.50 -21.02 6.02
C GLY A 54 23.10 -20.19 4.89
N HIS A 55 22.52 -19.02 4.61
CA HIS A 55 23.07 -18.10 3.60
C HIS A 55 24.49 -17.63 3.93
N LEU A 56 24.82 -17.42 5.21
CA LEU A 56 26.17 -17.04 5.62
C LEU A 56 27.18 -18.19 5.46
N ALA A 57 26.76 -19.44 5.58
CA ALA A 57 27.61 -20.61 5.39
C ALA A 57 28.00 -20.83 3.91
N ASP A 58 27.15 -20.38 2.98
CA ASP A 58 27.39 -20.51 1.53
C ASP A 58 28.39 -19.47 0.98
N ILE A 59 28.84 -18.50 1.79
CA ILE A 59 29.78 -17.46 1.36
C ILE A 59 31.23 -17.94 1.58
N ALA A 60 31.99 -18.04 0.50
CA ALA A 60 33.37 -18.54 0.53
C ALA A 60 34.35 -17.64 1.30
N ASP A 61 34.22 -16.31 1.16
CA ASP A 61 35.16 -15.34 1.77
C ASP A 61 34.76 -15.02 3.23
N PRO A 62 35.65 -15.29 4.22
CA PRO A 62 35.40 -14.97 5.63
C PRO A 62 35.17 -13.48 5.92
N GLU A 63 35.80 -12.56 5.19
CA GLU A 63 35.61 -11.12 5.37
C GLU A 63 34.23 -10.67 4.84
N HIS A 64 33.76 -11.30 3.76
CA HIS A 64 32.39 -11.12 3.29
C HIS A 64 31.38 -11.63 4.31
N VAL A 65 31.62 -12.81 4.90
CA VAL A 65 30.75 -13.36 5.97
C VAL A 65 30.66 -12.39 7.15
N LYS A 66 31.80 -11.87 7.63
CA LYS A 66 31.83 -10.91 8.74
C LYS A 66 31.03 -9.64 8.41
N THR A 67 31.24 -9.08 7.22
CA THR A 67 30.57 -7.85 6.80
C THR A 67 29.07 -8.03 6.64
N ILE A 68 28.62 -9.12 6.00
CA ILE A 68 27.19 -9.42 5.83
C ILE A 68 26.53 -9.74 7.17
N ARG A 69 27.21 -10.45 8.07
CA ARG A 69 26.72 -10.70 9.43
C ARG A 69 26.49 -9.40 10.19
N LEU A 70 27.44 -8.47 10.14
CA LEU A 70 27.29 -7.16 10.78
C LEU A 70 26.13 -6.37 10.18
N PHE A 71 26.01 -6.36 8.85
CA PHE A 71 24.89 -5.72 8.18
C PHE A 71 23.54 -6.33 8.62
N ALA A 72 23.43 -7.65 8.61
CA ALA A 72 22.21 -8.34 9.02
C ALA A 72 21.84 -8.03 10.48
N THR A 73 22.82 -8.08 11.39
CA THR A 73 22.65 -7.85 12.84
C THR A 73 22.29 -6.41 13.17
N TRP A 74 22.98 -5.43 12.57
CA TRP A 74 22.83 -4.03 12.98
C TRP A 74 21.81 -3.26 12.14
N ARG A 75 21.47 -3.74 10.94
CA ARG A 75 20.59 -3.01 10.03
C ARG A 75 19.29 -3.73 9.71
N VAL A 76 19.35 -5.02 9.35
CA VAL A 76 18.18 -5.75 8.83
C VAL A 76 17.32 -6.29 9.97
N LEU A 77 17.92 -6.99 10.93
CA LEU A 77 17.22 -7.59 12.07
C LEU A 77 16.52 -6.58 12.98
N PRO A 78 17.13 -5.45 13.40
CA PRO A 78 16.47 -4.48 14.26
C PRO A 78 15.23 -3.86 13.60
N ARG A 79 15.27 -3.65 12.28
CA ARG A 79 14.14 -3.15 11.52
C ARG A 79 13.01 -4.17 11.37
N LEU A 80 13.36 -5.43 11.14
CA LEU A 80 12.36 -6.49 11.10
C LEU A 80 11.69 -6.67 12.46
N ARG A 81 12.46 -6.63 13.56
CA ARG A 81 11.92 -6.69 14.94
C ARG A 81 11.00 -5.51 15.24
N ALA A 82 11.46 -4.27 15.00
CA ALA A 82 10.63 -3.08 15.19
C ALA A 82 9.38 -3.06 14.29
N ARG A 83 9.43 -3.71 13.12
CA ARG A 83 8.25 -3.87 12.26
C ARG A 83 7.27 -4.89 12.83
N ALA A 84 7.77 -6.03 13.31
CA ALA A 84 6.98 -7.09 13.94
C ALA A 84 6.24 -6.58 15.19
N GLU A 85 6.89 -5.74 15.99
CA GLU A 85 6.28 -5.08 17.16
C GLU A 85 5.08 -4.19 16.78
N ARG A 86 5.13 -3.55 15.61
CA ARG A 86 4.08 -2.62 15.15
C ARG A 86 2.98 -3.30 14.34
N SER A 87 3.29 -4.39 13.65
CA SER A 87 2.40 -5.03 12.68
C SER A 87 2.95 -6.38 12.22
N HIS A 88 2.06 -7.31 11.84
CA HIS A 88 2.47 -8.58 11.23
C HIS A 88 3.37 -8.38 10.00
N ILE A 89 4.46 -9.15 9.93
CA ILE A 89 5.34 -9.19 8.77
C ILE A 89 4.62 -9.92 7.63
N THR A 90 4.65 -9.34 6.44
CA THR A 90 4.13 -9.98 5.24
C THR A 90 5.22 -10.81 4.54
N PRO A 91 4.86 -11.82 3.73
CA PRO A 91 5.83 -12.56 2.91
C PRO A 91 6.75 -11.64 2.10
N SER A 92 6.21 -10.54 1.56
CA SER A 92 6.95 -9.56 0.75
C SER A 92 8.00 -8.82 1.57
N VAL A 93 7.69 -8.44 2.82
CA VAL A 93 8.66 -7.78 3.71
C VAL A 93 9.81 -8.72 4.05
N ARG A 94 9.52 -9.99 4.37
CA ARG A 94 10.55 -11.00 4.61
C ARG A 94 11.40 -11.25 3.38
N ARG A 95 10.77 -11.39 2.20
CA ARG A 95 11.47 -11.58 0.93
C ARG A 95 12.41 -10.41 0.63
N PHE A 96 11.93 -9.18 0.78
CA PHE A 96 12.74 -7.98 0.57
C PHE A 96 13.93 -7.89 1.54
N ALA A 97 13.77 -8.32 2.80
CA ALA A 97 14.88 -8.40 3.74
C ALA A 97 15.94 -9.44 3.33
N ALA A 98 15.51 -10.61 2.85
CA ALA A 98 16.41 -11.63 2.33
C ALA A 98 17.13 -11.15 1.05
N GLU A 99 16.42 -10.48 0.14
CA GLU A 99 16.99 -9.91 -1.08
C GLU A 99 18.04 -8.84 -0.79
N GLN A 100 17.85 -7.98 0.21
CA GLN A 100 18.89 -7.03 0.65
C GLN A 100 20.21 -7.72 1.02
N ILE A 101 20.15 -8.86 1.71
CA ILE A 101 21.34 -9.63 2.06
C ILE A 101 21.95 -10.29 0.82
N LYS A 102 21.13 -10.93 -0.02
CA LYS A 102 21.61 -11.59 -1.24
C LYS A 102 22.32 -10.62 -2.18
N TYR A 103 21.74 -9.43 -2.41
CA TYR A 103 22.37 -8.42 -3.26
C TYR A 103 23.61 -7.78 -2.62
N ALA A 104 23.65 -7.65 -1.29
CA ALA A 104 24.87 -7.25 -0.60
C ALA A 104 25.99 -8.29 -0.76
N THR A 105 25.67 -9.58 -0.63
CA THR A 105 26.62 -10.68 -0.87
C THR A 105 27.11 -10.67 -2.32
N ALA A 106 26.20 -10.58 -3.29
CA ALA A 106 26.55 -10.54 -4.71
C ALA A 106 27.45 -9.34 -5.06
N PHE A 107 27.17 -8.18 -4.47
CA PHE A 107 28.01 -6.99 -4.64
C PHE A 107 29.42 -7.16 -4.08
N LEU A 108 29.55 -7.78 -2.90
CA LEU A 108 30.87 -8.08 -2.33
C LEU A 108 31.65 -9.09 -3.18
N GLN A 109 30.97 -10.13 -3.69
CA GLN A 109 31.57 -11.09 -4.62
C GLN A 109 32.07 -10.41 -5.90
N TRP A 110 31.25 -9.56 -6.50
CA TRP A 110 31.61 -8.79 -7.69
C TRP A 110 32.77 -7.81 -7.46
N LEU A 111 32.86 -7.20 -6.28
CA LEU A 111 34.03 -6.41 -5.91
C LEU A 111 35.29 -7.29 -5.83
N GLY A 112 35.17 -8.48 -5.23
CA GLY A 112 36.24 -9.46 -5.14
C GLY A 112 36.75 -9.93 -6.51
N GLU A 113 35.86 -10.17 -7.48
CA GLU A 113 36.20 -10.51 -8.87
C GLU A 113 37.02 -9.40 -9.55
N ARG A 114 36.84 -8.14 -9.12
CA ARG A 114 37.59 -6.97 -9.61
C ARG A 114 38.81 -6.62 -8.76
N ASN A 115 39.22 -7.51 -7.85
CA ASN A 115 40.29 -7.29 -6.88
C ASN A 115 40.11 -6.01 -6.04
N SER A 116 38.87 -5.60 -5.80
CA SER A 116 38.51 -4.46 -4.97
C SER A 116 37.87 -4.95 -3.68
N THR A 117 38.05 -4.19 -2.60
CA THR A 117 37.42 -4.42 -1.31
C THR A 117 36.36 -3.37 -1.04
N LEU A 118 35.47 -3.61 -0.07
CA LEU A 118 34.49 -2.60 0.35
C LEU A 118 35.15 -1.28 0.81
N ALA A 119 36.38 -1.34 1.34
CA ALA A 119 37.14 -0.18 1.80
C ALA A 119 37.76 0.62 0.64
N SER A 120 38.20 -0.06 -0.43
CA SER A 120 38.74 0.57 -1.64
C SER A 120 37.65 0.97 -2.63
N CYS A 121 36.42 0.47 -2.46
CA CYS A 121 35.28 0.75 -3.32
C CYS A 121 35.11 2.26 -3.58
N GLY A 122 35.16 2.63 -4.86
CA GLY A 122 35.03 3.99 -5.35
C GLY A 122 33.69 4.26 -6.03
N GLN A 123 33.52 5.49 -6.52
CA GLN A 123 32.32 5.88 -7.27
C GLN A 123 32.21 5.09 -8.58
N ILE A 124 33.35 4.81 -9.23
CA ILE A 124 33.42 4.03 -10.49
C ILE A 124 32.83 2.63 -10.30
N ASP A 125 33.10 1.98 -9.16
CA ASP A 125 32.57 0.65 -8.86
C ASP A 125 31.04 0.70 -8.65
N ILE A 126 30.56 1.72 -7.93
CA ILE A 126 29.12 1.91 -7.72
C ILE A 126 28.42 2.16 -9.05
N ASP A 127 28.96 3.05 -9.88
CA ASP A 127 28.35 3.41 -11.16
C ASP A 127 28.35 2.22 -12.14
N ALA A 128 29.43 1.43 -12.17
CA ALA A 128 29.50 0.20 -12.97
C ALA A 128 28.47 -0.84 -12.51
N TRP A 129 28.39 -1.09 -11.19
CA TRP A 129 27.36 -1.99 -10.65
C TRP A 129 25.95 -1.50 -10.99
N TYR A 130 25.69 -0.20 -10.85
CA TYR A 130 24.39 0.37 -11.17
C TYR A 130 24.07 0.29 -12.66
N ALA A 131 25.05 0.44 -13.55
CA ALA A 131 24.85 0.29 -15.00
C ALA A 131 24.47 -1.15 -15.38
N GLU A 132 25.13 -2.15 -14.79
CA GLU A 132 24.99 -3.58 -15.13
C GLU A 132 23.73 -4.23 -14.52
N ASN A 133 23.15 -3.66 -13.46
CA ASN A 133 22.09 -4.31 -12.67
C ASN A 133 20.70 -3.68 -12.82
N THR A 134 19.64 -4.46 -12.55
CA THR A 134 18.23 -4.00 -12.60
C THR A 134 17.89 -2.98 -11.51
N GLU A 135 16.80 -2.22 -11.68
CA GLU A 135 16.30 -1.25 -10.68
C GLU A 135 16.03 -1.91 -9.31
N HIS A 136 15.52 -3.14 -9.32
CA HIS A 136 15.25 -3.91 -8.10
C HIS A 136 16.54 -4.21 -7.33
N SER A 137 17.57 -4.70 -8.03
CA SER A 137 18.90 -4.97 -7.46
C SER A 137 19.53 -3.72 -6.85
N ARG A 138 19.45 -2.58 -7.57
CA ARG A 138 19.91 -1.26 -7.10
C ARG A 138 19.20 -0.84 -5.81
N THR A 139 17.88 -1.07 -5.74
CA THR A 139 17.05 -0.73 -4.57
C THR A 139 17.40 -1.58 -3.35
N CYS A 140 17.57 -2.90 -3.53
CA CYS A 140 17.98 -3.80 -2.45
C CYS A 140 19.40 -3.47 -1.94
N LEU A 141 20.35 -3.20 -2.84
CA LEU A 141 21.73 -2.90 -2.47
C LEU A 141 21.87 -1.54 -1.75
N ARG A 142 21.04 -0.55 -2.08
CA ARG A 142 21.10 0.80 -1.49
C ARG A 142 21.08 0.78 0.04
N ALA A 143 20.32 -0.11 0.67
CA ALA A 143 20.28 -0.21 2.13
C ALA A 143 21.63 -0.63 2.73
N PHE A 144 22.36 -1.50 2.04
CA PHE A 144 23.71 -1.96 2.40
C PHE A 144 24.74 -0.85 2.21
N LEU A 145 24.78 -0.19 1.05
CA LEU A 145 25.72 0.91 0.80
C LEU A 145 25.57 2.06 1.80
N ASN A 146 24.33 2.45 2.11
CA ASN A 146 24.07 3.46 3.15
C ASN A 146 24.59 3.03 4.53
N TRP A 147 24.40 1.76 4.91
CA TRP A 147 24.93 1.24 6.16
C TRP A 147 26.47 1.16 6.14
N ALA A 148 27.09 0.76 5.03
CA ALA A 148 28.53 0.69 4.88
C ALA A 148 29.19 2.07 5.01
N MET A 149 28.60 3.10 4.39
CA MET A 149 29.05 4.50 4.54
C MET A 149 28.87 5.02 5.98
N GLN A 150 27.74 4.72 6.63
CA GLN A 150 27.48 5.13 8.01
C GLN A 150 28.43 4.45 9.01
N SER A 151 28.75 3.18 8.77
CA SER A 151 29.67 2.37 9.60
C SER A 151 31.15 2.58 9.27
N ARG A 152 31.48 3.53 8.37
CA ARG A 152 32.86 3.83 7.90
C ARG A 152 33.61 2.64 7.30
N ARG A 153 32.89 1.65 6.78
CA ARG A 153 33.46 0.49 6.04
C ARG A 153 33.70 0.78 4.57
N CYS A 154 33.17 1.90 4.09
CA CYS A 154 33.33 2.40 2.74
C CYS A 154 33.60 3.92 2.80
N ARG A 155 34.11 4.51 1.72
CA ARG A 155 34.36 5.95 1.63
C ARG A 155 33.07 6.73 1.90
N ARG A 156 33.15 7.77 2.74
CA ARG A 156 31.98 8.52 3.22
C ARG A 156 31.33 9.39 2.14
N THR A 157 32.05 9.65 1.04
CA THR A 157 31.70 10.62 -0.01
C THR A 157 31.14 9.97 -1.28
N LEU A 158 30.67 8.72 -1.22
CA LEU A 158 30.11 8.05 -2.38
C LEU A 158 28.68 8.55 -2.66
N SER A 159 28.44 8.90 -3.91
CA SER A 159 27.12 9.28 -4.41
C SER A 159 26.36 8.01 -4.78
N ILE A 160 25.32 7.69 -4.02
CA ILE A 160 24.40 6.63 -4.41
C ILE A 160 23.30 7.26 -5.28
N PRO A 161 23.16 6.88 -6.57
CA PRO A 161 22.13 7.39 -7.44
C PRO A 161 20.77 7.40 -6.75
N ALA A 162 20.09 8.55 -6.80
CA ALA A 162 18.74 8.67 -6.26
C ALA A 162 17.84 7.67 -6.99
N MET A 163 16.95 7.00 -6.24
CA MET A 163 15.94 6.17 -6.87
C MET A 163 15.10 7.04 -7.79
N LYS A 164 15.13 6.73 -9.10
CA LYS A 164 14.09 7.21 -10.00
C LYS A 164 12.83 6.46 -9.59
N VAL A 165 12.01 7.06 -8.75
CA VAL A 165 10.67 6.55 -8.52
C VAL A 165 9.95 6.76 -9.84
N THR A 166 9.96 5.76 -10.70
CA THR A 166 9.21 5.76 -11.96
C THR A 166 7.73 5.68 -11.60
N ARG A 167 7.16 6.81 -11.22
CA ARG A 167 5.71 6.95 -11.14
C ARG A 167 5.24 7.02 -12.58
N ARG A 168 4.50 6.00 -13.02
CA ARG A 168 3.72 6.15 -14.25
C ARG A 168 2.91 7.44 -14.11
N ALA A 169 3.00 8.31 -15.11
CA ALA A 169 2.27 9.57 -15.11
C ALA A 169 0.78 9.28 -14.87
N ALA A 170 0.07 10.27 -14.31
CA ALA A 170 -1.39 10.19 -14.27
C ALA A 170 -1.91 9.88 -15.68
N LEU A 171 -3.03 9.17 -15.76
CA LEU A 171 -3.85 9.27 -16.95
C LEU A 171 -4.26 10.73 -17.16
N SER A 172 -4.25 11.19 -18.40
CA SER A 172 -4.95 12.42 -18.78
C SER A 172 -6.46 12.28 -18.52
N GLU A 173 -7.18 13.40 -18.49
CA GLU A 173 -8.63 13.35 -18.29
C GLU A 173 -9.33 12.63 -19.44
N GLY A 174 -8.85 12.78 -20.69
CA GLY A 174 -9.35 12.04 -21.85
C GLY A 174 -9.18 10.54 -21.67
N GLU A 175 -7.95 10.07 -21.41
CA GLU A 175 -7.69 8.64 -21.17
C GLU A 175 -8.50 8.07 -20.00
N ARG A 176 -8.73 8.88 -18.95
CA ARG A 176 -9.54 8.49 -17.79
C ARG A 176 -11.02 8.31 -18.18
N LEU A 177 -11.57 9.24 -18.96
CA LEU A 177 -12.96 9.19 -19.43
C LEU A 177 -13.17 8.07 -20.45
N ASP A 178 -12.23 7.86 -21.35
CA ASP A 178 -12.27 6.74 -22.32
C ASP A 178 -12.23 5.39 -21.60
N ALA A 179 -11.37 5.26 -20.58
CA ALA A 179 -11.32 4.07 -19.75
C ALA A 179 -12.64 3.86 -18.99
N LEU A 180 -13.22 4.92 -18.40
CA LEU A 180 -14.53 4.84 -17.74
C LEU A 180 -15.65 4.43 -18.70
N GLY A 181 -15.70 5.04 -19.89
CA GLY A 181 -16.67 4.71 -20.94
C GLY A 181 -16.58 3.23 -21.32
N ARG A 182 -15.37 2.76 -21.63
CA ARG A 182 -15.15 1.34 -21.98
C ARG A 182 -15.57 0.40 -20.86
N LEU A 183 -15.24 0.68 -19.60
CA LEU A 183 -15.69 -0.17 -18.49
C LEU A 183 -17.21 -0.17 -18.31
N LEU A 184 -17.91 0.88 -18.73
CA LEU A 184 -19.38 0.92 -18.65
C LEU A 184 -20.05 0.20 -19.82
N THR A 185 -19.46 0.18 -21.00
CA THR A 185 -20.11 -0.34 -22.23
C THR A 185 -19.59 -1.69 -22.71
N ASP A 186 -18.32 -2.00 -22.47
CA ASP A 186 -17.67 -3.21 -22.99
C ASP A 186 -18.01 -4.43 -22.14
N ALA A 187 -18.84 -5.32 -22.69
CA ALA A 187 -19.30 -6.54 -22.02
C ALA A 187 -18.26 -7.68 -22.06
N GLU A 188 -17.22 -7.59 -22.91
CA GLU A 188 -16.13 -8.58 -22.95
C GLU A 188 -15.24 -8.50 -21.71
N ILE A 189 -15.20 -7.33 -21.07
CA ILE A 189 -14.48 -7.15 -19.81
C ILE A 189 -15.28 -7.81 -18.69
N PRO A 190 -14.68 -8.71 -17.90
CA PRO A 190 -15.36 -9.33 -16.76
C PRO A 190 -15.99 -8.29 -15.84
N MET A 191 -17.27 -8.49 -15.48
CA MET A 191 -18.07 -7.59 -14.63
C MET A 191 -17.30 -7.11 -13.38
N ARG A 192 -16.61 -8.03 -12.71
CA ARG A 192 -15.75 -7.75 -11.55
C ARG A 192 -14.69 -6.68 -11.82
N LEU A 193 -14.03 -6.75 -12.98
CA LEU A 193 -13.00 -5.78 -13.38
C LEU A 193 -13.61 -4.44 -13.77
N ARG A 194 -14.79 -4.45 -14.41
CA ARG A 194 -15.56 -3.24 -14.71
C ARG A 194 -15.89 -2.46 -13.45
N VAL A 195 -16.50 -3.11 -12.45
CA VAL A 195 -16.81 -2.48 -11.16
C VAL A 195 -15.56 -2.00 -10.44
N ALA A 196 -14.53 -2.86 -10.31
CA ALA A 196 -13.29 -2.48 -9.62
C ALA A 196 -12.60 -1.28 -10.31
N GLY A 197 -12.50 -1.30 -11.63
CA GLY A 197 -11.88 -0.22 -12.41
C GLY A 197 -12.64 1.09 -12.30
N VAL A 198 -13.98 1.05 -12.33
CA VAL A 198 -14.81 2.25 -12.11
C VAL A 198 -14.60 2.81 -10.70
N ILE A 199 -14.50 1.98 -9.67
CA ILE A 199 -14.23 2.46 -8.31
C ILE A 199 -12.85 3.14 -8.21
N VAL A 200 -11.83 2.62 -8.92
CA VAL A 200 -10.51 3.27 -9.01
C VAL A 200 -10.61 4.62 -9.73
N LEU A 201 -11.26 4.65 -10.90
CA LEU A 201 -11.28 5.82 -11.78
C LEU A 201 -12.22 6.93 -11.30
N LEU A 202 -13.30 6.58 -10.59
CA LEU A 202 -14.32 7.52 -10.11
C LEU A 202 -14.05 8.01 -8.69
N TYR A 203 -13.65 7.11 -7.80
CA TYR A 203 -13.46 7.40 -6.37
C TYR A 203 -12.00 7.41 -5.93
N ALA A 204 -11.07 7.30 -6.88
CA ALA A 204 -9.65 7.28 -6.64
C ALA A 204 -9.22 6.22 -5.59
N GLN A 205 -9.94 5.12 -5.41
CA GLN A 205 -9.65 4.19 -4.31
C GLN A 205 -8.46 3.27 -4.61
N PRO A 206 -7.59 2.97 -3.62
CA PRO A 206 -6.53 1.99 -3.82
C PRO A 206 -7.11 0.57 -3.90
N VAL A 207 -6.56 -0.26 -4.78
CA VAL A 207 -7.00 -1.66 -4.99
C VAL A 207 -7.02 -2.46 -3.68
N SER A 208 -6.07 -2.21 -2.78
CA SER A 208 -5.99 -2.84 -1.46
C SER A 208 -7.19 -2.55 -0.56
N ARG A 209 -7.88 -1.42 -0.76
CA ARG A 209 -9.12 -1.06 -0.07
C ARG A 209 -10.34 -1.59 -0.82
N ILE A 210 -10.34 -1.52 -2.15
CA ILE A 210 -11.45 -2.02 -2.98
C ILE A 210 -11.75 -3.49 -2.68
N VAL A 211 -10.72 -4.34 -2.62
CA VAL A 211 -10.93 -5.77 -2.32
C VAL A 211 -11.49 -6.04 -0.92
N ARG A 212 -11.41 -5.06 -0.01
CA ARG A 212 -11.92 -5.14 1.37
C ARG A 212 -13.30 -4.51 1.53
N LEU A 213 -13.93 -4.05 0.45
CA LEU A 213 -15.32 -3.60 0.52
C LEU A 213 -16.25 -4.79 0.74
N SER A 214 -17.22 -4.64 1.62
CA SER A 214 -18.32 -5.60 1.78
C SER A 214 -19.54 -5.18 0.98
N VAL A 215 -20.52 -6.07 0.86
CA VAL A 215 -21.84 -5.72 0.31
C VAL A 215 -22.55 -4.70 1.20
N ASP A 216 -22.31 -4.73 2.52
CA ASP A 216 -22.89 -3.78 3.48
C ASP A 216 -22.32 -2.37 3.35
N ASP A 217 -21.21 -2.19 2.62
CA ASP A 217 -20.69 -0.89 2.22
C ASP A 217 -21.47 -0.28 1.05
N VAL A 218 -22.33 -1.05 0.38
CA VAL A 218 -23.24 -0.57 -0.66
C VAL A 218 -24.62 -0.32 -0.05
N ILE A 219 -24.92 0.94 0.18
CA ILE A 219 -26.13 1.39 0.87
C ILE A 219 -27.15 1.81 -0.19
N ARG A 220 -28.39 1.34 -0.05
CA ARG A 220 -29.52 1.86 -0.84
C ARG A 220 -30.26 2.88 0.02
N ASP A 221 -30.34 4.11 -0.46
CA ASP A 221 -31.06 5.22 0.17
C ASP A 221 -32.10 5.76 -0.83
N GLY A 222 -33.32 5.23 -0.74
CA GLY A 222 -34.35 5.42 -1.76
C GLY A 222 -33.88 4.96 -3.14
N ASP A 223 -33.94 5.85 -4.12
CA ASP A 223 -33.48 5.61 -5.49
C ASP A 223 -31.98 5.82 -5.68
N THR A 224 -31.27 6.27 -4.64
CA THR A 224 -29.83 6.53 -4.71
C THR A 224 -29.03 5.38 -4.12
N VAL A 225 -27.97 4.98 -4.81
CA VAL A 225 -26.97 4.04 -4.27
C VAL A 225 -25.82 4.86 -3.71
N LEU A 226 -25.41 4.57 -2.48
CA LEU A 226 -24.24 5.16 -1.82
C LEU A 226 -23.19 4.07 -1.58
N LEU A 227 -21.92 4.47 -1.67
CA LEU A 227 -20.77 3.61 -1.36
C LEU A 227 -20.02 4.15 -0.15
N ARG A 228 -19.90 3.34 0.89
CA ARG A 228 -19.19 3.68 2.12
C ARG A 228 -17.67 3.59 1.92
N LEU A 229 -17.09 4.68 1.45
CA LEU A 229 -15.63 4.86 1.32
C LEU A 229 -15.04 5.71 2.44
N GLY A 230 -15.89 6.45 3.14
CA GLY A 230 -15.55 7.36 4.22
C GLY A 230 -16.85 7.86 4.83
N GLU A 231 -16.76 8.93 5.59
CA GLU A 231 -17.92 9.56 6.20
C GLU A 231 -18.00 11.01 5.71
N PRO A 232 -19.08 11.42 5.02
CA PRO A 232 -20.27 10.65 4.67
C PRO A 232 -20.04 9.65 3.51
N ALA A 233 -20.96 8.68 3.36
CA ALA A 233 -20.96 7.75 2.23
C ALA A 233 -21.08 8.51 0.89
N SER A 234 -20.35 8.06 -0.12
CA SER A 234 -20.25 8.76 -1.42
C SER A 234 -21.35 8.30 -2.37
N PRO A 235 -22.08 9.20 -3.04
CA PRO A 235 -23.12 8.82 -4.00
C PRO A 235 -22.54 8.14 -5.25
N VAL A 236 -23.29 7.16 -5.75
CA VAL A 236 -22.96 6.38 -6.95
C VAL A 236 -23.81 6.84 -8.13
N PRO A 237 -23.20 7.36 -9.21
CA PRO A 237 -23.94 7.76 -10.40
C PRO A 237 -24.73 6.58 -11.01
N ALA A 238 -25.93 6.85 -11.53
CA ALA A 238 -26.88 5.82 -11.96
C ALA A 238 -26.30 4.72 -12.89
N PRO A 239 -25.49 5.01 -13.93
CA PRO A 239 -24.90 3.97 -14.77
C PRO A 239 -23.96 3.02 -14.00
N VAL A 240 -23.24 3.57 -13.01
CA VAL A 240 -22.35 2.81 -12.14
C VAL A 240 -23.14 2.06 -11.08
N ALA A 241 -24.22 2.64 -10.58
CA ALA A 241 -25.10 2.01 -9.62
C ALA A 241 -25.73 0.75 -10.21
N ALA A 242 -26.24 0.81 -11.44
CA ALA A 242 -26.76 -0.36 -12.16
C ALA A 242 -25.70 -1.47 -12.28
N LEU A 243 -24.50 -1.12 -12.75
CA LEU A 243 -23.38 -2.06 -12.88
C LEU A 243 -22.98 -2.70 -11.53
N LEU A 244 -22.92 -1.90 -10.47
CA LEU A 244 -22.58 -2.36 -9.12
C LEU A 244 -23.64 -3.31 -8.57
N LEU A 245 -24.92 -3.00 -8.75
CA LEU A 245 -26.02 -3.85 -8.31
C LEU A 245 -26.09 -5.16 -9.11
N GLU A 246 -25.84 -5.11 -10.42
CA GLU A 246 -25.74 -6.30 -11.26
C GLU A 246 -24.58 -7.20 -10.84
N HIS A 247 -23.41 -6.60 -10.55
CA HIS A 247 -22.28 -7.34 -10.00
C HIS A 247 -22.62 -8.01 -8.67
N ILE A 248 -23.34 -7.34 -7.77
CA ILE A 248 -23.77 -7.91 -6.48
C ILE A 248 -24.75 -9.08 -6.66
N ALA A 249 -25.66 -8.99 -7.62
CA ALA A 249 -26.63 -10.03 -7.94
C ALA A 249 -25.94 -11.26 -8.57
N ASN A 250 -24.98 -11.03 -9.46
CA ASN A 250 -24.29 -12.06 -10.25
C ASN A 250 -22.87 -12.34 -9.74
N ARG A 251 -22.63 -12.23 -8.42
CA ARG A 251 -21.28 -12.42 -7.87
C ARG A 251 -20.75 -13.82 -8.18
N ASP A 252 -19.69 -13.86 -8.97
CA ASP A 252 -18.87 -15.07 -9.19
C ASP A 252 -18.46 -15.74 -7.86
N ASN A 253 -18.30 -17.06 -7.88
CA ASN A 253 -17.91 -17.90 -6.73
C ASN A 253 -18.97 -18.03 -5.61
N MET A 254 -20.22 -17.61 -5.84
CA MET A 254 -21.34 -17.88 -4.93
C MET A 254 -21.89 -19.32 -5.06
N ASN A 255 -21.68 -19.97 -6.22
CA ASN A 255 -22.22 -21.31 -6.55
C ASN A 255 -21.29 -22.48 -6.21
N THR A 256 -20.14 -22.22 -5.59
CA THR A 256 -19.26 -23.28 -5.06
C THR A 256 -19.60 -23.55 -3.60
N ALA A 257 -19.74 -24.83 -3.20
CA ALA A 257 -20.08 -25.31 -1.84
C ALA A 257 -19.18 -24.81 -0.69
N ILE A 258 -18.23 -23.93 -0.98
CA ILE A 258 -17.18 -23.42 -0.10
C ILE A 258 -17.48 -21.98 0.38
N ASN A 259 -18.40 -21.23 -0.24
CA ASN A 259 -18.58 -19.81 0.08
C ASN A 259 -19.99 -19.20 -0.15
N PRO A 260 -21.10 -19.84 0.26
CA PRO A 260 -22.45 -19.32 0.02
C PRO A 260 -22.78 -18.00 0.75
N ALA A 261 -21.92 -17.54 1.68
CA ALA A 261 -22.19 -16.40 2.57
C ALA A 261 -21.06 -15.35 2.62
N SER A 262 -20.24 -15.21 1.55
CA SER A 262 -19.19 -14.20 1.57
C SER A 262 -19.77 -12.78 1.58
N SER A 263 -19.46 -12.01 2.62
CA SER A 263 -19.84 -10.60 2.74
C SER A 263 -19.00 -9.68 1.86
N TRP A 264 -17.89 -10.16 1.28
CA TRP A 264 -17.01 -9.36 0.43
C TRP A 264 -17.67 -9.03 -0.91
N LEU A 265 -17.55 -7.76 -1.33
CA LEU A 265 -17.95 -7.29 -2.66
C LEU A 265 -17.08 -7.92 -3.76
N PHE A 266 -15.83 -8.25 -3.41
CA PHE A 266 -14.87 -8.94 -4.28
C PHE A 266 -14.36 -10.22 -3.60
N PRO A 267 -15.09 -11.34 -3.71
CA PRO A 267 -14.68 -12.59 -3.06
C PRO A 267 -13.45 -13.21 -3.72
N GLY A 268 -12.51 -13.68 -2.89
CA GLY A 268 -11.34 -14.43 -3.32
C GLY A 268 -11.64 -15.92 -3.56
N ARG A 269 -10.63 -16.67 -4.03
CA ARG A 269 -10.71 -18.13 -4.23
C ARG A 269 -10.70 -18.95 -2.93
N ARG A 270 -10.33 -18.34 -1.80
CA ARG A 270 -10.31 -18.99 -0.47
C ARG A 270 -11.54 -18.56 0.31
N ALA A 271 -12.19 -19.49 1.00
CA ALA A 271 -13.37 -19.23 1.82
C ALA A 271 -13.12 -18.06 2.79
N GLY A 272 -14.06 -17.11 2.86
CA GLY A 272 -14.01 -15.96 3.75
C GLY A 272 -12.89 -14.94 3.46
N GLN A 273 -12.07 -15.12 2.43
CA GLN A 273 -10.97 -14.20 2.11
C GLN A 273 -11.33 -13.27 0.94
N PRO A 274 -10.93 -11.99 1.00
CA PRO A 274 -11.11 -11.07 -0.11
C PRO A 274 -10.21 -11.42 -1.29
N PHE A 275 -10.51 -10.84 -2.45
CA PHE A 275 -9.67 -10.96 -3.64
C PHE A 275 -8.26 -10.40 -3.37
N ARG A 276 -7.23 -10.97 -4.01
CA ARG A 276 -5.85 -10.54 -3.79
C ARG A 276 -5.58 -9.19 -4.48
N PRO A 277 -5.11 -8.15 -3.77
CA PRO A 277 -4.86 -6.84 -4.36
C PRO A 277 -3.90 -6.87 -5.55
N ASP A 278 -2.78 -7.59 -5.44
CA ASP A 278 -1.75 -7.65 -6.48
C ASP A 278 -2.29 -8.25 -7.77
N HIS A 279 -3.11 -9.30 -7.64
CA HIS A 279 -3.74 -9.96 -8.78
C HIS A 279 -4.82 -9.09 -9.43
N LEU A 280 -5.62 -8.37 -8.64
CA LEU A 280 -6.61 -7.44 -9.18
C LEU A 280 -5.93 -6.28 -9.91
N SER A 281 -4.83 -5.77 -9.36
CA SER A 281 -4.04 -4.72 -10.00
C SER A 281 -3.43 -5.18 -11.33
N ALA A 282 -2.99 -6.44 -11.42
CA ALA A 282 -2.47 -7.02 -12.67
C ALA A 282 -3.58 -7.13 -13.74
N LEU A 283 -4.73 -7.72 -13.39
CA LEU A 283 -5.89 -7.82 -14.28
C LEU A 283 -6.40 -6.46 -14.74
N LEU A 284 -6.47 -5.47 -13.83
CA LEU A 284 -6.85 -4.10 -14.19
C LEU A 284 -5.88 -3.49 -15.19
N ASN A 285 -4.57 -3.75 -15.05
CA ASN A 285 -3.57 -3.27 -15.98
C ASN A 285 -3.70 -3.93 -17.37
N GLU A 286 -4.04 -5.22 -17.44
CA GLU A 286 -4.31 -5.94 -18.69
C GLU A 286 -5.51 -5.35 -19.44
N VAL A 287 -6.56 -4.97 -18.71
CA VAL A 287 -7.72 -4.27 -19.29
C VAL A 287 -7.47 -2.77 -19.41
N GLY A 288 -6.23 -2.28 -19.46
CA GLY A 288 -5.92 -0.87 -19.74
C GLY A 288 -6.18 0.13 -18.61
N VAL A 289 -6.38 -0.33 -17.38
CA VAL A 289 -6.59 0.51 -16.19
C VAL A 289 -5.40 0.36 -15.22
N PRO A 290 -4.28 1.05 -15.47
CA PRO A 290 -3.13 1.02 -14.55
C PRO A 290 -3.51 1.69 -13.22
N ALA A 291 -3.80 0.88 -12.20
CA ALA A 291 -4.45 1.32 -10.98
C ALA A 291 -3.78 2.54 -10.30
N ALA A 292 -2.44 2.59 -10.24
CA ALA A 292 -1.73 3.72 -9.63
C ALA A 292 -1.88 5.03 -10.43
N ALA A 293 -1.81 4.96 -11.76
CA ALA A 293 -1.94 6.10 -12.65
C ALA A 293 -3.41 6.58 -12.72
N ALA A 294 -4.35 5.65 -12.83
CA ALA A 294 -5.79 5.90 -12.78
C ALA A 294 -6.21 6.58 -11.46
N ARG A 295 -5.74 6.03 -10.33
CA ARG A 295 -5.98 6.61 -9.00
C ARG A 295 -5.43 8.03 -8.89
N GLY A 296 -4.20 8.23 -9.36
CA GLY A 296 -3.53 9.52 -9.35
C GLY A 296 -4.26 10.56 -10.17
N ALA A 297 -4.79 10.19 -11.34
CA ALA A 297 -5.62 11.06 -12.18
C ALA A 297 -6.92 11.43 -11.47
N ALA A 298 -7.65 10.43 -10.96
CA ALA A 298 -8.94 10.62 -10.30
C ALA A 298 -8.86 11.56 -9.09
N ILE A 299 -7.88 11.37 -8.19
CA ILE A 299 -7.76 12.22 -7.00
C ILE A 299 -7.35 13.66 -7.36
N ARG A 300 -6.50 13.85 -8.37
CA ARG A 300 -6.12 15.19 -8.84
C ARG A 300 -7.33 15.93 -9.40
N GLN A 301 -8.13 15.26 -10.23
CA GLN A 301 -9.34 15.86 -10.78
C GLN A 301 -10.33 16.27 -9.67
N GLN A 302 -10.55 15.40 -8.68
CA GLN A 302 -11.43 15.72 -7.55
C GLN A 302 -10.93 16.93 -6.75
N LEU A 303 -9.62 17.08 -6.56
CA LEU A 303 -9.02 18.20 -5.84
C LEU A 303 -9.02 19.52 -6.62
N LEU A 304 -9.28 19.50 -7.94
CA LEU A 304 -9.56 20.70 -8.72
C LEU A 304 -10.98 21.22 -8.45
N GLU A 305 -11.93 20.32 -8.18
CA GLU A 305 -13.34 20.64 -8.05
C GLU A 305 -13.80 20.79 -6.58
N LEU A 306 -13.06 20.22 -5.62
CA LEU A 306 -13.45 20.14 -4.21
C LEU A 306 -12.29 20.46 -3.25
N PRO A 307 -12.59 21.02 -2.07
CA PRO A 307 -11.59 21.19 -1.01
C PRO A 307 -11.01 19.85 -0.53
N GLY A 308 -9.71 19.86 -0.23
CA GLY A 308 -8.98 18.68 0.26
C GLY A 308 -9.60 17.93 1.44
N PRO A 309 -10.12 18.62 2.48
CA PRO A 309 -10.78 17.95 3.61
C PRO A 309 -12.04 17.20 3.20
N VAL A 310 -12.85 17.76 2.30
CA VAL A 310 -14.09 17.10 1.82
C VAL A 310 -13.76 15.81 1.06
N VAL A 311 -12.73 15.85 0.21
CA VAL A 311 -12.22 14.68 -0.51
C VAL A 311 -11.62 13.66 0.47
N ALA A 312 -10.95 14.14 1.52
CA ALA A 312 -10.36 13.28 2.55
C ALA A 312 -11.44 12.50 3.32
N ASP A 313 -12.44 13.21 3.83
CA ASP A 313 -13.54 12.65 4.60
C ASP A 313 -14.38 11.67 3.77
N ALA A 314 -14.84 12.08 2.58
CA ALA A 314 -15.75 11.29 1.75
C ALA A 314 -15.10 10.01 1.16
N LEU A 315 -13.79 10.06 0.86
CA LEU A 315 -13.06 8.95 0.25
C LEU A 315 -12.15 8.20 1.23
N GLY A 316 -12.13 8.64 2.49
CA GLY A 316 -11.33 8.07 3.57
C GLY A 316 -9.83 8.19 3.36
N TYR A 317 -9.34 9.35 2.88
CA TYR A 317 -7.93 9.71 2.88
C TYR A 317 -7.53 10.43 4.15
N HIS A 318 -6.24 10.36 4.50
CA HIS A 318 -5.69 11.23 5.53
C HIS A 318 -5.44 12.63 4.95
N ASP A 319 -5.83 13.68 5.68
CA ASP A 319 -5.63 15.10 5.31
C ASP A 319 -4.23 15.45 4.82
N LYS A 320 -3.18 14.87 5.42
CA LYS A 320 -1.79 15.10 5.00
C LYS A 320 -1.55 14.67 3.55
N THR A 321 -2.27 13.65 3.08
CA THR A 321 -2.17 13.11 1.72
C THR A 321 -2.85 14.05 0.73
N THR A 322 -4.06 14.53 1.01
CA THR A 322 -4.79 15.46 0.16
C THR A 322 -4.10 16.83 0.12
N SER A 323 -3.61 17.33 1.25
CA SER A 323 -2.86 18.59 1.37
C SER A 323 -1.57 18.58 0.56
N ARG A 324 -0.83 17.47 0.62
CA ARG A 324 0.37 17.27 -0.20
C ARG A 324 0.01 17.27 -1.70
N LEU A 325 -1.05 16.57 -2.09
CA LEU A 325 -1.48 16.50 -3.49
C LEU A 325 -1.96 17.86 -4.01
N ILE A 326 -2.70 18.64 -3.23
CA ILE A 326 -3.10 20.01 -3.59
C ILE A 326 -1.87 20.87 -3.93
N ARG A 327 -0.84 20.82 -3.08
CA ARG A 327 0.43 21.53 -3.31
C ARG A 327 1.16 21.05 -4.56
N GLU A 328 1.12 19.76 -4.87
CA GLU A 328 1.70 19.17 -6.09
C GLU A 328 0.88 19.51 -7.36
N THR A 329 -0.43 19.75 -7.22
CA THR A 329 -1.35 19.99 -8.36
C THR A 329 -1.57 21.49 -8.63
N GLY A 330 -0.89 22.37 -7.89
CA GLY A 330 -1.02 23.83 -8.04
C GLY A 330 -2.36 24.41 -7.55
N GLY A 331 -3.14 23.64 -6.79
CA GLY A 331 -4.44 24.08 -6.29
C GLY A 331 -4.30 25.11 -5.16
N THR A 332 -4.66 26.36 -5.41
CA THR A 332 -4.76 27.41 -4.39
C THR A 332 -6.13 27.38 -3.71
N TRP A 333 -6.35 26.41 -2.81
CA TRP A 333 -7.42 26.51 -1.81
C TRP A 333 -6.81 27.04 -0.51
N SER A 334 -6.55 28.35 -0.47
CA SER A 334 -6.11 29.02 0.76
C SER A 334 -7.30 29.23 1.68
N ARG A 335 -7.28 28.52 2.82
CA ARG A 335 -8.09 28.71 4.04
C ARG A 335 -9.58 28.34 3.93
N TYR A 336 -9.94 27.27 4.63
CA TYR A 336 -11.20 27.24 5.38
C TYR A 336 -10.85 27.07 6.86
N ALA A 337 -11.43 27.94 7.69
CA ALA A 337 -11.28 27.98 9.14
C ALA A 337 -11.98 26.77 9.80
N PRO A 338 -11.54 26.36 11.01
CA PRO A 338 -11.94 25.11 11.68
C PRO A 338 -13.43 24.98 11.99
#